data_AF-A0A2A4CIA2-F1
#
_entry.id   AF-A0A2A4CIA2-F1
#
_cell.length_a   1.000
_cell.length_b   1.000
_cell.length_c   1.000
_cell.angle_alpha   90.00
_cell.angle_beta   90.00
_cell.angle_gamma   90.00
#
_symmetry.space_group_name_H-M   'P 1'
#
loop_
_entity.id
_entity.type
_entity.pdbx_description
1 polymer ?
#
loop_
_entity_poly.entity_id
_entity_poly.type
_entity_poly.pdbx_seq_one_letter_code
_entity_poly.pdbx_strand_id
1 'polypeptide(L)'
;MRRALVLALCWGGAALADPLPEQLAAGQAAYQAKCQRCHRTPEPLLRATAELSPEEKAAHFEAVLATHHSPGPEAAAAIAAWLASL
;
A
#
# COMPACT_ATOMS: atom_id res chain seq x y z
N MET A 1 30.76 -4.48 43.02
CA MET A 1 29.42 -3.86 43.09
C MET A 1 28.88 -3.68 41.67
N ARG A 2 27.62 -4.09 41.46
CA ARG A 2 26.64 -3.62 40.45
C ARG A 2 26.97 -3.77 38.95
N ARG A 3 26.34 -4.80 38.38
CA ARG A 3 25.86 -4.89 36.99
C ARG A 3 24.89 -3.73 36.68
N ALA A 4 25.00 -3.14 35.49
CA ALA A 4 23.93 -2.39 34.81
C ALA A 4 24.26 -2.46 33.30
N LEU A 5 23.69 -3.42 32.56
CA LEU A 5 22.41 -3.33 31.85
C LEU A 5 22.32 -2.07 30.99
N VAL A 6 22.63 -2.20 29.70
CA VAL A 6 22.46 -1.12 28.71
C VAL A 6 21.75 -1.69 27.49
N LEU A 7 20.52 -1.19 27.34
CA LEU A 7 19.67 -1.10 26.16
C LEU A 7 19.28 -2.41 25.45
N ALA A 8 18.11 -2.92 25.87
CA ALA A 8 17.16 -3.50 24.95
C ALA A 8 16.81 -2.43 23.89
N LEU A 9 17.40 -2.54 22.70
CA LEU A 9 16.89 -1.84 21.53
C LEU A 9 15.53 -2.46 21.23
N CYS A 10 14.49 -1.65 21.39
CA CYS A 10 13.16 -1.90 20.88
C CYS A 10 13.26 -2.10 19.36
N TRP A 11 13.38 -3.36 18.93
CA TRP A 11 12.95 -3.79 17.61
C TRP A 11 11.43 -3.67 17.57
N GLY A 12 10.95 -2.43 17.42
CA GLY A 12 9.62 -2.18 16.93
C GLY A 12 9.59 -2.64 15.48
N GLY A 13 9.15 -3.87 15.26
CA GLY A 13 8.58 -4.21 13.95
C GLY A 13 7.53 -3.15 13.67
N ALA A 14 7.71 -2.40 12.59
CA ALA A 14 6.68 -1.52 12.09
C ALA A 14 5.50 -2.44 11.73
N ALA A 15 4.58 -2.62 12.67
CA ALA A 15 3.23 -3.02 12.32
C ALA A 15 2.81 -2.02 11.26
N LEU A 16 2.51 -2.50 10.06
CA LEU A 16 1.98 -1.69 8.98
C LEU A 16 0.74 -1.02 9.56
N ALA A 17 0.86 0.26 9.91
CA ALA A 17 -0.26 0.99 10.46
C ALA A 17 -1.33 1.03 9.37
N ASP A 18 -2.58 0.81 9.76
CA ASP A 18 -3.71 0.97 8.84
C ASP A 18 -3.57 2.33 8.12
N PRO A 19 -3.73 2.36 6.79
CA PRO A 19 -3.58 3.59 6.03
C PRO A 19 -4.56 4.65 6.55
N LEU A 20 -4.03 5.84 6.79
CA LEU A 20 -4.84 6.96 7.29
C LEU A 20 -5.85 7.39 6.20
N PRO A 21 -7.02 7.93 6.58
CA PRO A 21 -8.04 8.34 5.61
C PRO A 21 -7.52 9.28 4.51
N GLU A 22 -6.59 10.19 4.83
CA GLU A 22 -5.98 11.07 3.84
C GLU A 22 -5.11 10.33 2.82
N GLN A 23 -4.47 9.23 3.20
CA GLN A 23 -3.64 8.40 2.32
C GLN A 23 -4.53 7.64 1.33
N LEU A 24 -5.68 7.13 1.80
CA LEU A 24 -6.67 6.48 0.96
C LEU A 24 -7.28 7.46 -0.05
N ALA A 25 -7.60 8.69 0.38
CA ALA A 25 -8.09 9.75 -0.50
C ALA A 25 -7.04 10.14 -1.56
N ALA A 26 -5.77 10.24 -1.17
CA ALA A 26 -4.67 10.50 -2.10
C ALA A 26 -4.50 9.35 -3.12
N GLY A 27 -4.62 8.10 -2.68
CA GLY A 27 -4.58 6.93 -3.56
C GLY A 27 -5.69 6.91 -4.60
N GLN A 28 -6.93 7.19 -4.18
CA GLN A 28 -8.07 7.32 -5.08
C GLN A 28 -7.86 8.43 -6.12
N ALA A 29 -7.41 9.61 -5.68
CA ALA A 29 -7.15 10.74 -6.57
C ALA A 29 -6.03 10.43 -7.57
N ALA A 30 -4.94 9.79 -7.11
CA ALA A 30 -3.84 9.36 -7.97
C ALA A 30 -4.29 8.32 -9.00
N TYR A 31 -5.12 7.36 -8.61
CA TYR A 31 -5.71 6.40 -9.54
C TYR A 31 -6.57 7.07 -10.62
N GLN A 32 -7.45 8.00 -10.23
CA GLN A 32 -8.27 8.77 -11.18
C GLN A 32 -7.40 9.53 -12.18
N ALA A 33 -6.34 10.19 -11.69
CA ALA A 33 -5.47 11.01 -12.51
C ALA A 33 -4.55 10.20 -13.45
N LYS A 34 -4.10 9.02 -13.04
CA LYS A 34 -3.01 8.28 -13.73
C LYS A 34 -3.48 6.97 -14.37
N CYS A 35 -4.44 6.29 -13.77
CA CYS A 35 -4.84 4.93 -14.14
C CYS A 35 -6.18 4.90 -14.90
N GLN A 36 -7.07 5.86 -14.64
CA GLN A 36 -8.47 5.79 -15.11
C GLN A 36 -8.62 5.78 -16.64
N ARG A 37 -7.62 6.29 -17.37
CA ARG A 37 -7.59 6.22 -18.84
C ARG A 37 -7.66 4.78 -19.34
N CYS A 38 -6.96 3.85 -18.69
CA CYS A 38 -6.89 2.44 -19.09
C CYS A 38 -7.76 1.55 -18.19
N HIS A 39 -7.85 1.89 -16.90
CA HIS A 39 -8.65 1.20 -15.90
C HIS A 39 -9.79 2.10 -15.45
N ARG A 40 -10.88 2.11 -16.22
CA ARG A 40 -12.00 3.04 -15.99
C ARG A 40 -12.58 2.95 -14.58
N THR A 41 -12.55 1.76 -14.00
CA THR A 41 -13.01 1.46 -12.64
C THR A 41 -12.08 0.42 -12.00
N PRO A 42 -11.96 0.37 -10.65
CA PRO A 42 -11.02 -0.52 -9.97
C PRO A 42 -11.49 -1.98 -9.88
N GLU A 43 -12.79 -2.26 -9.96
CA GLU A 43 -13.38 -3.59 -9.74
C GLU A 43 -12.76 -4.71 -10.59
N PRO A 44 -12.43 -4.50 -11.88
CA PRO A 44 -11.74 -5.52 -12.67
C PRO A 44 -10.38 -5.93 -12.11
N LEU A 45 -9.66 -5.00 -11.48
CA LEU A 45 -8.36 -5.24 -10.86
C LEU A 45 -8.51 -6.04 -9.57
N LEU A 46 -9.56 -5.74 -8.80
CA LEU A 46 -9.84 -6.39 -7.51
C LEU A 46 -10.24 -7.86 -7.65
N ARG A 47 -10.77 -8.27 -8.82
CA ARG A 47 -11.13 -9.68 -9.05
C ARG A 47 -9.96 -10.64 -8.90
N ALA A 48 -8.75 -10.22 -9.25
CA ALA A 48 -7.56 -11.06 -9.15
C ALA A 48 -7.03 -11.16 -7.70
N THR A 49 -7.52 -10.31 -6.81
CA THR A 49 -7.04 -10.19 -5.42
C THR A 49 -8.15 -10.37 -4.39
N ALA A 50 -9.31 -10.90 -4.80
CA ALA A 50 -10.49 -11.01 -3.95
C ALA A 50 -10.29 -11.89 -2.70
N GLU A 51 -9.45 -12.92 -2.83
CA GLU A 51 -9.14 -13.87 -1.75
C GLU A 51 -7.90 -13.47 -0.93
N LEU A 52 -7.22 -12.39 -1.32
CA LEU A 52 -6.00 -11.93 -0.63
C LEU A 52 -6.36 -11.10 0.61
N SER A 53 -5.54 -11.21 1.64
CA SER A 53 -5.59 -10.26 2.76
C SER A 53 -5.30 -8.83 2.28
N PRO A 54 -5.67 -7.79 3.04
CA PRO A 54 -5.31 -6.41 2.68
C PRO A 54 -3.80 -6.22 2.48
N GLU A 55 -2.98 -6.86 3.30
CA GLU A 55 -1.51 -6.79 3.22
C GLU A 55 -0.98 -7.47 1.96
N GLU A 56 -1.50 -8.66 1.64
CA GLU A 56 -1.16 -9.39 0.41
C GLU A 56 -1.64 -8.64 -0.84
N LYS A 57 -2.82 -8.02 -0.78
CA LYS A 57 -3.40 -7.22 -1.85
C LYS A 57 -2.57 -5.95 -2.08
N ALA A 58 -2.11 -5.28 -1.02
CA ALA A 58 -1.21 -4.13 -1.14
C ALA A 58 0.12 -4.53 -1.78
N ALA A 59 0.77 -5.59 -1.29
CA ALA A 59 2.02 -6.10 -1.85
C ALA A 59 1.87 -6.53 -3.32
N HIS A 60 0.74 -7.15 -3.67
CA HIS A 60 0.42 -7.49 -5.06
C HIS A 60 0.37 -6.23 -5.94
N PHE A 61 -0.35 -5.19 -5.53
CA PHE A 61 -0.44 -3.97 -6.33
C PHE A 61 0.87 -3.19 -6.38
N GLU A 62 1.67 -3.17 -5.32
CA GLU A 62 3.03 -2.60 -5.37
C GLU A 62 3.90 -3.32 -6.42
N ALA A 63 3.87 -4.65 -6.45
CA ALA A 63 4.62 -5.45 -7.42
C ALA A 63 4.13 -5.21 -8.86
N VAL A 64 2.81 -5.10 -9.07
CA VAL A 64 2.24 -4.75 -10.38
C VAL A 64 2.72 -3.36 -10.80
N LEU A 65 2.64 -2.36 -9.92
CA LEU A 65 3.02 -0.98 -10.24
C LEU A 65 4.53 -0.79 -10.49
N ALA A 66 5.36 -1.71 -9.99
CA ALA A 66 6.80 -1.73 -10.28
C ALA A 66 7.13 -2.18 -11.72
N THR A 67 6.24 -2.95 -12.36
CA THR A 67 6.44 -3.50 -13.71
C THR A 67 5.44 -2.97 -14.75
N HIS A 68 4.36 -2.34 -14.28
CA HIS A 68 3.38 -1.62 -15.08
C HIS A 68 3.75 -0.13 -15.19
N HIS A 69 2.96 0.67 -15.91
CA HIS A 69 3.19 2.11 -16.06
C HIS A 69 3.26 2.79 -14.68
N SER A 70 4.46 3.15 -14.24
CA SER A 70 4.67 3.64 -12.88
C SER A 70 4.31 5.12 -12.77
N PRO A 71 3.46 5.51 -11.82
CA PRO A 71 3.15 6.91 -11.52
C PRO A 71 4.22 7.59 -10.64
N GLY A 72 5.30 6.89 -10.29
CA GLY A 72 6.29 7.29 -9.28
C GLY A 72 6.05 6.57 -7.94
N PRO A 73 7.08 6.47 -7.06
CA PRO A 73 7.04 5.60 -5.88
C PRO A 73 5.98 6.00 -4.85
N GLU A 74 5.83 7.30 -4.58
CA GLU A 74 4.84 7.80 -3.60
C GLU A 74 3.41 7.56 -4.07
N ALA A 75 3.11 7.89 -5.33
CA ALA A 75 1.80 7.65 -5.93
C ALA A 75 1.51 6.14 -6.03
N ALA A 76 2.53 5.32 -6.31
CA ALA A 76 2.36 3.88 -6.38
C ALA A 76 1.97 3.28 -5.03
N ALA A 77 2.65 3.67 -3.94
CA ALA A 77 2.31 3.24 -2.60
C ALA A 77 0.90 3.68 -2.19
N ALA A 78 0.53 4.94 -2.47
CA ALA A 78 -0.82 5.43 -2.17
C ALA A 78 -1.91 4.69 -2.95
N ILE A 79 -1.69 4.40 -4.24
CA ILE A 79 -2.64 3.63 -5.07
C ILE A 79 -2.76 2.20 -4.56
N ALA A 80 -1.63 1.54 -4.22
CA ALA A 80 -1.64 0.18 -3.71
C ALA A 80 -2.39 0.07 -2.38
N ALA A 81 -2.14 1.00 -1.44
CA ALA A 81 -2.85 1.08 -0.17
C ALA A 81 -4.36 1.32 -0.36
N TRP A 82 -4.74 2.23 -1.28
CA TRP A 82 -6.14 2.46 -1.59
C TRP A 82 -6.82 1.24 -2.20
N LEU A 83 -6.23 0.63 -3.23
CA LEU A 83 -6.77 -0.59 -3.85
C LEU A 83 -6.86 -1.75 -2.86
N ALA A 84 -5.92 -1.84 -1.91
CA ALA A 84 -5.94 -2.84 -0.86
C ALA A 84 -7.12 -2.69 0.12
N SER A 85 -7.59 -1.46 0.31
CA SER A 85 -8.72 -1.14 1.19
C SER A 85 -10.10 -1.37 0.55
N LEU A 86 -10.16 -1.64 -0.76
CA LEU A 86 -11.38 -1.94 -1.51
C LEU A 86 -11.70 -3.44 -1.51
#